data_AF-F3FUA0-F1
#
_entry.id   AF-F3FUA0-F1
#
_cell.length_a   1.000
_cell.length_b   1.000
_cell.length_c   1.000
_cell.angle_alpha   90.00
_cell.angle_beta   90.00
_cell.angle_gamma   90.00
#
_symmetry.space_group_name_H-M   'P 1'
#
loop_
_entity.id
_entity.type
_entity.pdbx_description
1 polymer ?
#
loop_
_entity_poly.entity_id
_entity_poly.type
_entity_poly.pdbx_seq_one_letter_code
_entity_poly.pdbx_strand_id
1 'polypeptide(L)' 'MMLSSLAALALSAFASLAQAKPLEAVASFTVIADMVSTVGGERVHVRSLIGPNGDPHVYEPTPSDA' A
#
# COMPACT_ATOMS: atom_id res chain seq x y z
N MET A 1 -42.53 -0.99 8.07
CA MET A 1 -41.88 -0.99 6.74
C MET A 1 -40.94 0.21 6.57
N MET A 2 -41.42 1.46 6.66
CA MET A 2 -40.54 2.66 6.49
C MET A 2 -39.40 2.76 7.53
N LEU A 3 -39.67 2.45 8.80
CA LEU A 3 -38.63 2.50 9.86
C LEU A 3 -37.52 1.44 9.66
N SER A 4 -37.89 0.28 9.14
CA SER A 4 -36.98 -0.83 8.84
C SER A 4 -36.07 -0.50 7.65
N SER A 5 -36.60 0.16 6.62
CA SER A 5 -35.83 0.62 5.46
C SER A 5 -34.82 1.72 5.83
N LEU A 6 -35.18 2.63 6.76
CA LEU A 6 -34.28 3.68 7.23
C LEU A 6 -33.12 3.11 8.05
N ALA A 7 -33.38 2.12 8.91
CA ALA A 7 -32.35 1.42 9.67
C ALA A 7 -31.36 0.66 8.76
N ALA A 8 -31.85 0.01 7.70
CA ALA A 8 -31.00 -0.69 6.72
C ALA A 8 -30.10 0.27 5.91
N LEU A 9 -30.61 1.46 5.55
CA LEU A 9 -29.83 2.48 4.85
C LEU A 9 -28.76 3.10 5.76
N ALA A 10 -29.08 3.31 7.04
CA ALA A 10 -28.09 3.75 8.01
C ALA A 10 -26.97 2.71 8.17
N LEU A 11 -27.31 1.42 8.34
CA LEU A 11 -26.30 0.36 8.55
C LEU A 11 -25.35 0.18 7.36
N SER A 12 -25.85 0.37 6.13
CA SER A 12 -25.03 0.30 4.91
C SER A 12 -24.10 1.49 4.75
N ALA A 13 -24.49 2.70 5.22
CA ALA A 13 -23.62 3.87 5.21
C ALA A 13 -22.42 3.77 6.19
N PHE A 14 -22.59 3.03 7.29
CA PHE A 14 -21.50 2.80 8.25
C PHE A 14 -20.54 1.68 7.81
N ALA A 15 -20.98 0.76 6.94
CA ALA A 15 -20.13 -0.32 6.44
C ALA A 15 -18.95 0.17 5.58
N SER A 16 -19.08 1.32 4.94
CA SER A 16 -18.03 1.92 4.09
C SER A 16 -16.97 2.74 4.84
N LEU A 17 -17.09 2.91 6.17
CA LEU A 17 -16.13 3.70 6.96
C LEU A 17 -14.86 2.92 7.33
N ALA A 18 -14.84 1.61 7.14
CA ALA A 18 -13.67 0.79 7.41
C ALA A 18 -12.68 0.87 6.24
N GLN A 19 -11.73 1.81 6.30
CA GLN A 19 -10.62 1.87 5.34
C GLN A 19 -9.43 1.06 5.87
N ALA A 20 -8.95 0.11 5.07
CA ALA A 20 -7.71 -0.60 5.38
C ALA A 20 -6.52 0.36 5.32
N LYS A 21 -5.54 0.17 6.22
CA LYS A 21 -4.25 0.85 6.10
C LYS A 21 -3.56 0.40 4.80
N PRO A 22 -2.85 1.30 4.09
CA PRO A 22 -2.01 0.92 2.97
C PRO A 22 -1.01 -0.18 3.36
N LEU A 23 -0.76 -1.10 2.43
CA LEU A 23 0.24 -2.15 2.60
C LEU A 23 1.64 -1.54 2.56
N GLU A 24 2.46 -1.80 3.57
CA GLU A 24 3.87 -1.42 3.57
C GLU A 24 4.68 -2.48 2.80
N ALA A 25 5.42 -2.06 1.79
CA ALA A 25 6.22 -2.93 0.94
C ALA A 25 7.65 -2.40 0.78
N VAL A 26 8.59 -3.34 0.57
CA VAL A 26 9.98 -3.03 0.22
C VAL A 26 10.28 -3.70 -1.11
N ALA A 27 10.82 -2.93 -2.05
CA ALA A 27 11.34 -3.42 -3.32
C ALA A 27 12.87 -3.35 -3.31
N SER A 28 13.53 -4.24 -4.05
CA SER A 28 14.99 -4.28 -4.12
C SER A 28 15.59 -3.01 -4.73
N PHE A 29 15.08 -2.56 -5.87
CA PHE A 29 15.54 -1.35 -6.57
C PHE A 29 14.38 -0.58 -7.20
N THR A 30 14.67 0.64 -7.68
CA THR A 30 13.66 1.66 -7.99
C THR A 30 12.69 1.28 -9.10
N VAL A 31 13.10 0.50 -10.10
CA VAL A 31 12.21 0.06 -11.19
C VAL A 31 11.07 -0.81 -10.66
N ILE A 32 11.36 -1.72 -9.72
CA ILE A 32 10.33 -2.57 -9.11
C ILE A 32 9.47 -1.73 -8.16
N ALA A 33 10.06 -0.78 -7.42
CA ALA A 33 9.31 0.14 -6.58
C ALA A 33 8.29 0.97 -7.39
N ASP A 34 8.69 1.48 -8.56
CA ASP A 34 7.82 2.23 -9.48
C ASP A 34 6.65 1.37 -9.99
N MET A 35 6.94 0.13 -10.39
CA MET A 35 5.91 -0.81 -10.84
C MET A 35 4.92 -1.14 -9.72
N VAL A 36 5.40 -1.34 -8.48
CA VAL A 36 4.55 -1.57 -7.31
C VAL A 36 3.70 -0.34 -6.99
N SER A 37 4.28 0.86 -7.05
CA SER A 37 3.53 2.12 -6.82
C SER A 37 2.44 2.31 -7.87
N THR A 38 2.75 2.08 -9.14
CA THR A 38 1.79 2.20 -10.26
C THR A 38 0.64 1.21 -10.15
N VAL A 39 0.91 -0.05 -9.84
CA VAL A 39 -0.12 -1.10 -9.74
C VAL A 39 -0.91 -1.02 -8.42
N GLY A 40 -0.23 -0.71 -7.31
CA GLY A 40 -0.82 -0.59 -5.99
C GLY A 40 -1.67 0.66 -5.81
N GLY A 41 -1.24 1.78 -6.39
CA GLY A 41 -1.84 3.10 -6.17
C GLY A 41 -1.85 3.44 -4.67
N GLU A 42 -2.93 4.07 -4.21
CA GLU A 42 -3.09 4.49 -2.81
C GLU A 42 -3.16 3.34 -1.79
N ARG A 43 -3.28 2.09 -2.27
CA ARG A 43 -3.38 0.90 -1.41
C ARG A 43 -2.02 0.39 -0.92
N VAL A 44 -0.92 0.92 -1.45
CA VAL A 44 0.44 0.45 -1.14
C VAL A 44 1.36 1.65 -0.87
N HIS A 45 2.17 1.54 0.18
CA HIS A 45 3.31 2.40 0.41
C HIS A 45 4.57 1.55 0.22
N VAL A 46 5.32 1.83 -0.85
CA VAL A 46 6.52 1.07 -1.23
C VAL A 46 7.76 1.93 -1.10
N ARG A 47 8.81 1.38 -0.47
CA ARG A 47 10.16 1.95 -0.50
C ARG A 47 11.12 1.06 -1.29
N SER A 48 12.09 1.67 -1.96
CA SER A 48 13.20 0.94 -2.56
C SER A 48 14.32 0.76 -1.53
N LEU A 49 14.92 -0.43 -1.50
CA LEU A 49 16.06 -0.74 -0.66
C LEU A 49 17.34 -0.10 -1.24
N ILE A 50 17.52 -0.22 -2.56
CA ILE A 50 18.56 0.48 -3.31
C ILE A 50 17.99 1.78 -3.88
N GLY A 51 18.62 2.90 -3.57
CA GLY A 51 18.18 4.22 -4.02
C GLY A 51 18.37 4.48 -5.52
N PRO A 52 17.90 5.63 -6.04
CA PRO A 52 18.12 6.05 -7.42
C PRO A 52 19.62 6.04 -7.77
N ASN A 53 19.95 5.56 -8.97
CA ASN A 53 21.31 5.39 -9.49
C ASN A 53 22.18 4.34 -8.76
N GLY A 54 21.64 3.62 -7.76
CA GLY A 54 22.33 2.49 -7.16
C GLY A 54 22.33 1.27 -8.09
N ASP A 55 23.45 0.55 -8.13
CA ASP A 55 23.59 -0.68 -8.92
C ASP A 55 23.11 -1.90 -8.09
N PRO A 56 22.01 -2.55 -8.48
CA PRO A 56 21.49 -3.71 -7.77
C PRO A 56 22.34 -4.97 -7.89
N HIS A 57 23.30 -5.02 -8.81
CA HIS A 57 24.16 -6.19 -9.00
C HIS A 57 25.33 -6.24 -8.02
N VAL A 58 25.70 -5.11 -7.42
CA VAL A 58 26.86 -4.99 -6.52
C VAL A 58 26.52 -4.44 -5.14
N TYR A 59 25.25 -4.17 -4.88
CA TYR A 59 24.79 -3.66 -3.60
C TYR A 59 24.98 -4.69 -2.48
N GLU A 60 25.59 -4.25 -1.37
CA GLU A 60 25.77 -5.05 -0.16
C GLU A 60 24.80 -4.56 0.93
N PRO A 61 23.83 -5.38 1.37
CA PRO A 61 22.88 -5.00 2.41
C PRO A 61 23.56 -4.73 3.76
N THR A 62 22.98 -3.80 4.51
CA THR A 62 23.37 -3.49 5.88
C THR A 62 22.34 -4.05 6.86
N PRO A 63 22.70 -4.24 8.15
CA PRO A 63 21.71 -4.65 9.16
C PRO A 63 20.51 -3.70 9.29
N SER A 64 20.64 -2.42 8.93
CA SER A 64 19.52 -1.46 8.94
C SER A 64 18.50 -1.68 7.82
N ASP A 65 18.78 -2.55 6.85
CA ASP A 65 17.85 -2.85 5.76
C ASP A 65 16.80 -3.91 6.13
N ALA A 66 17.01 -4.64 7.25
CA ALA A 66 16.15 -5.70 7.77
C ALA A 66 15.05 -5.22 8.72
#